data_AF-A0A520I9Z4-F1
#
_entry.id   AF-A0A520I9Z4-F1
#
_cell.length_a   1.000
_cell.length_b   1.000
_cell.length_c   1.000
_cell.angle_alpha   90.00
_cell.angle_beta   90.00
_cell.angle_gamma   90.00
#
_symmetry.space_group_name_H-M   'P 1'
#
loop_
_entity.id
_entity.type
_entity.pdbx_description
1 polymer ?
#
loop_
_entity_poly.entity_id
_entity_poly.type
_entity_poly.pdbx_seq_one_letter_code
_entity_poly.pdbx_strand_id
1 'polypeptide(L)'
;MLIDARHREETRVAVVQGNRIEEFDFESAERKQLKGNIYLAKVTRVEPSLQAAFVEYGGNRHGFLAFSEIHPDYYQIPKEDRDALLREEAEHAAEEAALRAEQDDDDDLDGEDDLDDEDADDAADGGEDDESADAPPRRRKGRGGNDDQVEDLRARRQNLRRRYKIQDVIRRRQVLLVQVVKEE
;
A
#
# COMPACT_ATOMS: atom_id res chain seq x y z
N MET A 1 -20.07 -9.31 20.92
CA MET A 1 -18.76 -9.99 20.75
C MET A 1 -18.72 -11.20 21.66
N LEU A 2 -18.44 -12.39 21.11
CA LEU A 2 -18.34 -13.68 21.78
C LEU A 2 -16.94 -14.25 21.55
N ILE A 3 -16.35 -14.86 22.57
CA ILE A 3 -15.01 -15.46 22.52
C ILE A 3 -15.10 -16.90 23.02
N ASP A 4 -14.66 -17.86 22.20
CA ASP A 4 -14.53 -19.27 22.58
C ASP A 4 -13.06 -19.67 22.58
N ALA A 5 -12.55 -20.00 23.76
CA ALA A 5 -11.18 -20.46 24.00
C ALA A 5 -11.16 -21.83 24.71
N ARG A 6 -12.23 -22.63 24.59
CA ARG A 6 -12.31 -23.97 25.19
C ARG A 6 -11.35 -24.96 24.52
N HIS A 7 -11.16 -24.79 23.23
CA HIS A 7 -10.20 -25.53 22.43
C HIS A 7 -8.82 -24.89 22.61
N ARG A 8 -7.80 -25.69 22.93
CA ARG A 8 -6.44 -25.15 23.10
C ARG A 8 -5.75 -24.92 21.76
N GLU A 9 -6.22 -25.63 20.74
CA GLU A 9 -5.75 -25.59 19.37
C GLU A 9 -6.19 -24.33 18.62
N GLU A 10 -7.31 -23.71 19.01
CA GLU A 10 -7.89 -22.55 18.34
C GLU A 10 -8.65 -21.64 19.31
N THR A 11 -8.53 -20.33 19.12
CA THR A 11 -9.38 -19.32 19.77
C THR A 11 -10.29 -18.71 18.73
N ARG A 12 -11.60 -18.66 18.97
CA ARG A 12 -12.59 -18.13 18.03
C ARG A 12 -13.21 -16.86 18.60
N VAL A 13 -13.35 -15.83 17.76
CA VAL A 13 -13.95 -14.55 18.12
C VAL A 13 -15.06 -14.24 17.12
N ALA A 14 -16.25 -13.93 17.60
CA ALA A 14 -17.39 -13.57 16.76
C ALA A 14 -18.01 -12.25 17.21
N VAL A 15 -18.23 -11.32 16.29
CA VAL A 15 -19.09 -10.14 16.51
C VAL A 15 -20.49 -10.52 16.02
N VAL A 16 -21.48 -10.37 16.89
CA VAL A 16 -22.85 -10.87 16.66
C VAL A 16 -23.83 -9.75 16.95
N GLN A 17 -24.79 -9.56 16.06
CA GLN A 17 -25.95 -8.71 16.26
C GLN A 17 -27.21 -9.59 16.38
N GLY A 18 -27.74 -9.72 17.59
CA GLY A 18 -28.85 -10.65 17.88
C GLY A 18 -28.45 -12.10 17.66
N ASN A 19 -29.01 -12.74 16.63
CA ASN A 19 -28.70 -14.12 16.23
C ASN A 19 -27.95 -14.21 14.88
N ARG A 20 -27.48 -13.07 14.36
CA ARG A 20 -26.72 -12.98 13.11
C ARG A 20 -25.27 -12.62 13.39
N ILE A 21 -24.35 -13.39 12.82
CA ILE A 21 -22.91 -13.13 12.90
C ILE A 21 -22.56 -12.06 11.86
N GLU A 22 -21.88 -11.00 12.29
CA GLU A 22 -21.38 -9.94 11.41
C GLU A 22 -19.92 -10.20 11.03
N GLU A 23 -19.08 -10.57 12.00
CA GLU A 23 -17.65 -10.83 11.81
C GLU A 23 -17.26 -12.08 12.58
N PHE A 24 -16.40 -12.92 12.00
CA PHE A 24 -15.90 -14.14 12.62
C PHE A 24 -14.42 -14.32 12.29
N ASP A 25 -13.61 -14.39 13.33
CA ASP A 25 -12.19 -14.66 13.26
C ASP A 25 -11.82 -15.87 14.11
N PHE A 26 -10.75 -16.55 13.73
CA PHE A 26 -10.15 -17.58 14.56
C PHE A 26 -8.62 -17.51 14.49
N GLU A 27 -7.98 -17.75 15.62
CA GLU A 27 -6.53 -17.83 15.76
C GLU A 27 -6.15 -19.27 16.09
N SER A 28 -5.23 -19.86 15.31
CA SER A 28 -4.67 -21.18 15.59
C SER A 28 -3.43 -21.07 16.48
N ALA A 29 -3.29 -21.96 17.44
CA ALA A 29 -2.10 -22.02 18.31
C ALA A 29 -0.81 -22.37 17.55
N GLU A 30 -0.90 -23.08 16.42
CA GLU A 30 0.26 -23.56 15.67
C GLU A 30 0.82 -22.51 14.70
N ARG A 31 -0.03 -21.63 14.16
CA ARG A 31 0.36 -20.61 13.18
C ARG A 31 0.00 -19.23 13.70
N LYS A 32 0.97 -18.58 14.33
CA LYS A 32 0.85 -17.17 14.70
C LYS A 32 0.96 -16.30 13.46
N GLN A 33 0.00 -15.40 13.29
CA GLN A 33 0.09 -14.34 12.30
C GLN A 33 1.19 -13.36 12.76
N LEU A 34 2.21 -13.20 11.92
CA LEU A 34 3.33 -12.29 12.10
C LEU A 34 3.14 -10.99 11.32
N LYS A 35 2.27 -10.98 10.30
CA LYS A 35 1.93 -9.80 9.50
C LYS A 35 1.38 -8.70 10.41
N GLY A 36 1.92 -7.50 10.27
CA GLY A 36 1.59 -6.33 11.08
C GLY A 36 2.49 -6.16 12.31
N ASN A 37 3.16 -7.23 12.78
CA ASN A 37 4.02 -7.14 13.96
C ASN A 37 5.26 -6.28 13.69
N ILE A 38 5.69 -5.55 14.72
CA ILE A 38 6.86 -4.70 14.69
C ILE A 38 7.95 -5.31 15.56
N TYR A 39 9.14 -5.44 15.01
CA TYR A 39 10.30 -6.02 15.68
C TYR A 39 11.47 -5.04 15.70
N LEU A 40 12.27 -5.12 16.76
CA LEU A 40 13.59 -4.53 16.79
C LEU A 40 14.56 -5.49 16.09
N ALA A 41 14.89 -5.22 14.83
CA ALA A 41 15.70 -6.10 14.00
C ALA A 41 17.12 -5.57 13.83
N LYS A 42 18.05 -6.49 13.57
CA LYS A 42 19.47 -6.18 13.34
C LYS A 42 19.88 -6.50 11.91
N VAL A 43 20.53 -5.56 11.24
CA VAL A 43 21.09 -5.77 9.89
C VAL A 43 22.19 -6.82 9.94
N THR A 44 22.03 -7.94 9.24
CA THR A 44 23.02 -9.00 9.14
C THR A 44 24.05 -8.67 8.06
N ARG A 45 23.55 -8.31 6.87
CA ARG A 45 24.33 -7.90 5.69
C ARG A 45 23.57 -6.91 4.83
N VAL A 46 24.31 -6.12 4.06
CA VAL A 46 23.79 -5.19 3.05
C VAL A 46 24.18 -5.75 1.68
N GLU A 47 23.22 -5.81 0.75
CA GLU A 47 23.39 -6.30 -0.61
C GLU A 47 23.25 -5.14 -1.61
N PRO A 48 24.37 -4.55 -2.08
CA PRO A 48 24.34 -3.42 -3.00
C PRO A 48 23.65 -3.74 -4.33
N SER A 49 23.81 -4.97 -4.84
CA SER A 49 23.21 -5.40 -6.10
C SER A 49 21.69 -5.40 -6.05
N LEU A 50 21.11 -5.72 -4.89
CA LEU A 50 19.64 -5.73 -4.69
C LEU A 50 19.12 -4.39 -4.18
N GLN A 51 20.01 -3.43 -3.85
CA GLN A 51 19.67 -2.23 -3.08
C GLN A 51 18.80 -2.59 -1.86
N ALA A 52 19.24 -3.59 -1.08
CA ALA A 52 18.49 -4.13 0.04
C ALA A 52 19.41 -4.55 1.19
N ALA A 53 18.83 -4.72 2.38
CA ALA A 53 19.48 -5.28 3.54
C ALA A 53 18.75 -6.53 4.02
N PHE A 54 19.50 -7.51 4.50
CA PHE A 54 18.94 -8.63 5.23
C PHE A 54 18.96 -8.32 6.72
N VAL A 55 17.83 -8.54 7.39
CA VAL A 55 17.64 -8.25 8.81
C VAL A 55 17.29 -9.50 9.60
N GLU A 56 17.79 -9.60 10.81
CA GLU A 56 17.43 -10.62 11.77
C GLU A 56 16.44 -10.02 12.77
N TYR A 57 15.21 -10.52 12.76
CA TYR A 57 14.11 -10.06 13.62
C TYR A 57 13.65 -11.12 14.62
N GLY A 58 14.40 -12.22 14.75
CA GLY A 58 14.07 -13.35 15.64
C GLY A 58 13.24 -14.47 15.01
N GLY A 59 12.93 -14.38 13.72
CA GLY A 59 12.30 -15.47 12.95
C GLY A 59 13.29 -16.53 12.47
N ASN A 60 12.76 -17.63 11.92
CA ASN A 60 13.57 -18.74 11.39
C ASN A 60 14.41 -18.35 10.15
N ARG A 61 14.02 -17.28 9.45
CA ARG A 61 14.70 -16.76 8.25
C ARG A 61 14.96 -15.26 8.40
N HIS A 62 15.99 -14.78 7.73
CA HIS A 62 16.26 -13.35 7.65
C HIS A 62 15.15 -12.65 6.86
N GLY A 63 14.71 -11.50 7.37
CA GLY A 63 13.82 -10.61 6.66
C GLY A 63 14.58 -9.92 5.53
N PHE A 64 13.87 -9.68 4.43
CA PHE A 64 14.33 -8.84 3.33
C PHE A 64 13.79 -7.44 3.55
N LEU A 65 14.66 -6.43 3.48
CA LEU A 65 14.30 -5.03 3.65
C LEU A 65 14.87 -4.23 2.46
N ALA A 66 13.99 -3.75 1.59
CA ALA A 66 14.41 -2.96 0.43
C ALA A 66 14.83 -1.55 0.86
N PHE A 67 15.79 -0.93 0.16
CA PHE A 67 16.26 0.42 0.49
C PHE A 67 15.13 1.47 0.42
N SER A 68 14.20 1.31 -0.52
CA SER A 68 12.99 2.13 -0.62
C SER A 68 12.01 1.98 0.55
N GLU A 69 12.22 1.04 1.47
CA GLU A 69 11.39 0.86 2.67
C GLU A 69 12.08 1.35 3.93
N ILE A 70 13.34 1.82 3.84
CA ILE A 70 14.10 2.31 4.98
C ILE A 70 13.85 3.80 5.18
N HIS A 71 13.33 4.18 6.34
CA HIS A 71 13.13 5.59 6.68
C HIS A 71 14.46 6.36 6.76
N PRO A 72 14.54 7.62 6.25
CA PRO A 72 15.77 8.43 6.28
C PRO A 72 16.37 8.64 7.67
N ASP A 73 15.56 8.54 8.74
CA ASP A 73 16.06 8.61 10.12
C ASP A 73 17.11 7.55 10.45
N TYR A 74 17.07 6.42 9.75
CA TYR A 74 18.06 5.37 9.90
C TYR A 74 19.31 5.57 9.03
N TYR A 75 19.37 6.63 8.21
CA TYR A 75 20.55 6.88 7.38
C TYR A 75 21.68 7.42 8.23
N GLN A 76 22.86 6.82 8.10
CA GLN A 76 24.09 7.28 8.75
C GLN A 76 24.74 8.42 7.94
N ILE A 77 24.02 9.54 7.83
CA ILE A 77 24.46 10.77 7.18
C ILE A 77 24.55 11.91 8.21
N PRO A 78 25.27 13.01 7.90
CA PRO A 78 25.27 14.20 8.73
C PRO A 78 23.85 14.67 9.06
N LYS A 79 23.67 15.21 10.26
CA LYS A 79 22.35 15.63 10.75
C LYS A 79 21.72 16.69 9.84
N GLU A 80 22.51 17.62 9.31
CA GLU A 80 22.03 18.67 8.41
C GLU A 80 21.42 18.11 7.13
N ASP A 81 22.13 17.19 6.47
CA ASP A 81 21.64 16.50 5.26
C ASP A 81 20.36 15.71 5.54
N ARG A 82 20.33 15.01 6.68
CA ARG A 82 19.14 14.23 7.09
C ARG A 82 17.94 15.13 7.37
N ASP A 83 18.14 16.22 8.10
CA ASP A 83 17.08 17.14 8.47
C ASP A 83 16.54 17.88 7.22
N ALA A 84 17.39 18.15 6.22
CA ALA A 84 16.96 18.67 4.92
C ALA A 84 16.11 17.65 4.14
N LEU A 85 16.53 16.38 4.09
CA LEU A 85 15.75 15.31 3.45
C LEU A 85 14.39 15.11 4.11
N LEU A 86 14.35 15.13 5.45
CA LEU A 86 13.11 14.93 6.19
C LEU A 86 12.13 16.09 5.97
N ARG A 87 12.64 17.33 5.86
CA ARG A 87 11.79 18.49 5.56
C ARG A 87 11.23 18.41 4.14
N GLU A 88 12.06 18.09 3.16
CA GLU A 88 11.64 17.92 1.77
C GLU A 88 10.60 16.78 1.64
N GLU A 89 10.79 15.66 2.36
CA GLU A 89 9.81 14.57 2.40
C GLU A 89 8.51 14.96 3.11
N ALA A 90 8.58 15.75 4.18
CA ALA A 90 7.40 16.25 4.89
C ALA A 90 6.60 17.27 4.05
N GLU A 91 7.28 18.15 3.32
CA GLU A 91 6.66 19.10 2.39
C GLU A 91 5.93 18.34 1.26
N HIS A 92 6.58 17.35 0.65
CA HIS A 92 5.94 16.51 -0.36
C HIS A 92 4.78 15.67 0.18
N ALA A 93 4.90 15.13 1.40
CA ALA A 93 3.81 14.38 2.01
C ALA A 93 2.61 15.29 2.36
N ALA A 94 2.86 16.53 2.77
CA ALA A 94 1.81 17.51 3.00
C ALA A 94 1.14 17.95 1.68
N GLU A 95 1.91 18.12 0.61
CA GLU A 95 1.41 18.41 -0.73
C GLU A 95 0.55 17.25 -1.28
N GLU A 96 1.01 16.00 -1.15
CA GLU A 96 0.22 14.80 -1.52
C GLU A 96 -1.06 14.71 -0.69
N ALA A 97 -1.00 14.97 0.62
CA ALA A 97 -2.17 14.94 1.49
C ALA A 97 -3.18 16.05 1.16
N ALA A 98 -2.69 17.25 0.79
CA ALA A 98 -3.54 18.36 0.38
C ALA A 98 -4.27 18.05 -0.94
N LEU A 99 -3.54 17.56 -1.96
CA LEU A 99 -4.13 17.18 -3.24
C LEU A 99 -5.13 16.03 -3.10
N ARG A 100 -4.86 15.06 -2.21
CA ARG A 100 -5.78 13.97 -1.93
C ARG A 100 -7.05 14.45 -1.22
N ALA A 101 -6.92 15.40 -0.29
CA ALA A 101 -8.09 16.01 0.36
C ALA A 101 -8.95 16.81 -0.65
N GLU A 102 -8.33 17.51 -1.60
CA GLU A 102 -9.05 18.19 -2.68
C GLU A 102 -9.75 17.19 -3.64
N GLN A 103 -9.17 16.01 -3.88
CA GLN A 103 -9.82 14.94 -4.65
C GLN A 103 -11.04 14.34 -3.92
N ASP A 104 -10.92 14.07 -2.62
CA ASP A 104 -12.02 13.49 -1.83
C ASP A 104 -13.22 14.46 -1.75
N ASP A 105 -13.00 15.78 -1.77
CA ASP A 105 -14.06 16.81 -1.82
C ASP A 105 -14.76 16.90 -3.20
N ASP A 106 -14.09 16.51 -4.30
CA ASP A 106 -14.65 16.51 -5.67
C ASP A 106 -15.47 15.23 -5.98
N ASP A 107 -15.10 14.07 -5.40
CA ASP A 107 -15.84 12.81 -5.60
C ASP A 107 -17.22 12.80 -4.89
N ASP A 108 -17.48 13.72 -3.94
CA ASP A 108 -18.80 13.94 -3.32
C ASP A 108 -19.77 14.79 -4.19
N LEU A 109 -19.34 15.29 -5.36
CA LEU A 109 -20.16 16.13 -6.26
C LEU A 109 -20.62 15.44 -7.55
N ASP A 110 -20.23 14.19 -7.83
CA ASP A 110 -20.62 13.43 -9.04
C ASP A 110 -21.64 12.31 -8.74
N GLY A 111 -22.51 12.53 -7.74
CA GLY A 111 -23.49 11.57 -7.25
C GLY A 111 -24.92 11.71 -7.79
N GLU A 112 -25.15 12.30 -8.97
CA GLU A 112 -26.47 12.30 -9.62
C GLU A 112 -26.31 12.28 -11.15
N ASP A 113 -26.34 11.09 -11.77
CA ASP A 113 -27.15 10.81 -12.97
C ASP A 113 -26.89 9.39 -13.55
N ASP A 114 -27.97 8.82 -14.08
CA ASP A 114 -28.10 7.57 -14.84
C ASP A 114 -28.20 6.23 -14.08
N LEU A 115 -29.34 6.08 -13.39
CA LEU A 115 -30.03 4.78 -13.29
C LEU A 115 -31.21 4.78 -14.27
N ASP A 116 -31.01 4.27 -15.48
CA ASP A 116 -32.08 3.61 -16.25
C ASP A 116 -31.46 2.67 -17.30
N ASP A 117 -31.30 1.40 -16.94
CA ASP A 117 -31.10 0.30 -17.91
C ASP A 117 -31.90 -0.89 -17.38
N GLU A 118 -33.22 -0.86 -17.65
CA GLU A 118 -34.08 -2.03 -17.51
C GLU A 118 -33.97 -2.89 -18.78
N ASP A 119 -33.33 -4.05 -18.61
CA ASP A 119 -33.65 -5.37 -19.16
C ASP A 119 -34.22 -5.46 -20.60
N ALA A 120 -33.44 -6.07 -21.49
CA ALA A 120 -33.99 -6.94 -22.55
C ALA A 120 -32.93 -7.88 -23.14
N ASP A 121 -32.75 -9.05 -22.52
CA ASP A 121 -32.23 -10.23 -23.19
C ASP A 121 -33.39 -10.93 -23.91
N ASP A 122 -33.35 -11.13 -25.24
CA ASP A 122 -33.55 -12.48 -25.81
C ASP A 122 -33.24 -12.57 -27.33
N ALA A 123 -32.50 -13.64 -27.64
CA ALA A 123 -32.37 -14.45 -28.86
C ALA A 123 -32.60 -13.91 -30.30
N ALA A 124 -31.50 -14.01 -31.07
CA ALA A 124 -31.33 -14.77 -32.33
C ALA A 124 -31.92 -14.31 -33.69
N ASP A 125 -30.99 -14.34 -34.67
CA ASP A 125 -31.11 -14.78 -36.07
C ASP A 125 -31.05 -13.74 -37.21
N GLY A 126 -30.01 -13.89 -38.05
CA GLY A 126 -30.03 -13.75 -39.53
C GLY A 126 -30.11 -12.37 -40.20
N GLY A 127 -29.11 -12.05 -41.03
CA GLY A 127 -29.29 -11.16 -42.20
C GLY A 127 -28.23 -10.07 -42.42
N GLU A 128 -27.84 -9.90 -43.67
CA GLU A 128 -26.69 -9.13 -44.20
C GLU A 128 -26.99 -7.64 -44.46
N ASP A 129 -25.91 -6.86 -44.67
CA ASP A 129 -25.77 -5.55 -45.35
C ASP A 129 -26.43 -4.28 -44.74
N ASP A 130 -25.60 -3.28 -44.37
CA ASP A 130 -25.40 -2.02 -45.13
C ASP A 130 -24.87 -0.83 -44.30
N GLU A 131 -24.10 0.01 -45.00
CA GLU A 131 -23.48 1.33 -44.78
C GLU A 131 -23.67 2.20 -43.50
N SER A 132 -22.50 2.61 -42.97
CA SER A 132 -22.10 3.98 -42.55
C SER A 132 -22.78 4.72 -41.37
N ALA A 133 -21.98 5.06 -40.36
CA ALA A 133 -22.02 6.39 -39.69
C ALA A 133 -20.77 6.59 -38.81
N ASP A 134 -19.98 7.60 -39.17
CA ASP A 134 -18.83 8.14 -38.47
C ASP A 134 -19.27 8.78 -37.13
N ALA A 135 -18.98 8.12 -36.01
CA ALA A 135 -19.22 8.67 -34.67
C ALA A 135 -17.87 9.09 -34.05
N PRO A 136 -17.65 10.37 -33.71
CA PRO A 136 -16.38 10.80 -33.16
C PRO A 136 -16.18 10.18 -31.78
N PRO A 137 -14.94 9.80 -31.40
CA PRO A 137 -14.69 9.23 -30.09
C PRO A 137 -15.06 10.25 -29.03
N ARG A 138 -16.05 9.91 -28.19
CA ARG A 138 -16.39 10.66 -26.98
C ARG A 138 -15.11 10.80 -26.16
N ARG A 139 -14.51 12.00 -26.19
CA ARG A 139 -13.39 12.37 -25.33
C ARG A 139 -13.86 12.28 -23.88
N ARG A 140 -13.46 11.20 -23.19
CA ARG A 140 -13.54 11.11 -21.73
C ARG A 140 -12.85 12.33 -21.13
N LYS A 141 -13.64 13.23 -20.56
CA LYS A 141 -13.16 14.48 -19.98
C LYS A 141 -12.62 14.16 -18.58
N GLY A 142 -11.29 14.17 -18.47
CA GLY A 142 -10.56 14.65 -17.29
C GLY A 142 -10.84 14.00 -15.93
N ARG A 143 -10.58 12.69 -15.78
CA ARG A 143 -10.31 12.08 -14.46
C ARG A 143 -8.83 11.68 -14.28
N GLY A 144 -7.93 12.28 -15.08
CA GLY A 144 -6.49 11.94 -15.08
C GLY A 144 -5.61 12.97 -14.38
N GLY A 145 -6.00 14.24 -14.35
CA GLY A 145 -5.09 15.33 -13.99
C GLY A 145 -4.56 15.29 -12.55
N ASN A 146 -5.39 14.92 -11.58
CA ASN A 146 -4.97 14.87 -10.17
C ASN A 146 -4.28 13.54 -9.82
N ASP A 147 -4.68 12.43 -10.44
CA ASP A 147 -3.97 11.13 -10.29
C ASP A 147 -2.56 11.19 -10.88
N ASP A 148 -2.40 11.82 -12.05
CA ASP A 148 -1.10 12.05 -12.69
C ASP A 148 -0.18 12.93 -11.79
N GLN A 149 -0.75 13.93 -11.10
CA GLN A 149 -0.01 14.79 -10.17
C GLN A 149 0.44 14.04 -8.90
N VAL A 150 -0.42 13.18 -8.34
CA VAL A 150 -0.07 12.32 -7.19
C VAL A 150 1.00 11.30 -7.57
N GLU A 151 0.92 10.70 -8.75
CA GLU A 151 1.96 9.80 -9.27
C GLU A 151 3.29 10.54 -9.50
N ASP A 152 3.26 11.75 -10.07
CA ASP A 152 4.45 12.59 -10.26
C ASP A 152 5.11 12.96 -8.92
N LEU A 153 4.34 13.27 -7.88
CA LEU A 153 4.85 13.55 -6.55
C LEU A 153 5.49 12.31 -5.91
N ARG A 154 4.87 11.14 -6.06
CA ARG A 154 5.46 9.86 -5.62
C ARG A 154 6.76 9.55 -6.36
N ALA A 155 6.81 9.83 -7.66
CA ALA A 155 8.01 9.66 -8.47
C ALA A 155 9.13 10.63 -8.02
N ARG A 156 8.81 11.90 -7.74
CA ARG A 156 9.76 12.87 -7.16
C ARG A 156 10.28 12.40 -5.82
N ARG A 157 9.39 11.99 -4.90
CA ARG A 157 9.77 11.42 -3.59
C ARG A 157 10.69 10.21 -3.73
N GLN A 158 10.40 9.29 -4.65
CA GLN A 158 11.28 8.15 -4.93
C GLN A 158 12.64 8.59 -5.48
N ASN A 159 12.69 9.60 -6.34
CA ASN A 159 13.93 10.11 -6.91
C ASN A 159 14.85 10.75 -5.86
N LEU A 160 14.30 11.41 -4.84
CA LEU A 160 15.09 11.99 -3.74
C LEU A 160 15.88 10.91 -2.98
N ARG A 161 15.28 9.73 -2.83
CA ARG A 161 15.87 8.57 -2.13
C ARG A 161 16.92 7.85 -2.98
N ARG A 162 16.83 7.93 -4.32
CA ARG A 162 17.82 7.39 -5.26
C ARG A 162 19.16 8.13 -5.27
N ARG A 163 19.26 9.31 -4.63
CA ARG A 163 20.51 10.07 -4.51
C ARG A 163 21.58 9.36 -3.68
N TYR A 164 21.17 8.44 -2.79
CA TYR A 164 22.06 7.67 -1.94
C TYR A 164 22.04 6.20 -2.33
N LYS A 165 23.17 5.51 -2.12
CA LYS A 165 23.22 4.05 -2.24
C LYS A 165 23.14 3.44 -0.86
N ILE A 166 22.45 2.30 -0.74
CA ILE A 166 22.24 1.65 0.56
C ILE A 166 23.55 1.36 1.30
N GLN A 167 24.62 0.99 0.59
CA GLN A 167 25.93 0.69 1.20
C GLN A 167 26.63 1.90 1.83
N ASP A 168 26.24 3.12 1.43
CA ASP A 168 26.84 4.35 1.94
C ASP A 168 26.13 4.82 3.23
N VAL A 169 24.83 4.50 3.36
CA VAL A 169 23.96 5.03 4.43
C VAL A 169 23.54 4.00 5.48
N ILE A 170 23.56 2.69 5.17
CA ILE A 170 23.22 1.62 6.11
C ILE A 170 24.44 0.74 6.36
N ARG A 171 24.65 0.37 7.63
CA ARG A 171 25.78 -0.47 8.05
C ARG A 171 25.34 -1.81 8.61
N ARG A 172 26.24 -2.80 8.55
CA ARG A 172 26.06 -4.08 9.23
C ARG A 172 25.93 -3.88 10.73
N ARG A 173 25.13 -4.73 11.38
CA ARG A 173 24.83 -4.70 12.82
C ARG A 173 24.05 -3.48 13.30
N GLN A 174 23.61 -2.60 12.38
CA GLN A 174 22.68 -1.52 12.70
C GLN A 174 21.33 -2.10 13.14
N VAL A 175 20.68 -1.41 14.06
CA VAL A 175 19.38 -1.80 14.61
C VAL A 175 18.29 -0.91 13.99
N LEU A 176 17.18 -1.53 13.58
CA LEU A 176 16.08 -0.92 12.86
C LEU A 176 14.76 -1.41 13.48
N LEU A 177 13.74 -0.55 13.56
CA LEU A 177 12.36 -1.03 13.74
C LEU A 177 11.82 -1.46 12.38
N VAL A 178 11.33 -2.69 12.29
CA VAL A 178 10.79 -3.26 11.05
C VAL A 178 9.39 -3.80 11.30
N GLN A 179 8.50 -3.56 10.33
CA GLN A 179 7.15 -4.12 10.33
C GLN A 179 7.07 -5.27 9.31
N VAL A 180 6.47 -6.39 9.70
CA VAL A 180 6.26 -7.51 8.78
C VAL A 180 5.05 -7.21 7.91
N VAL A 181 5.26 -6.97 6.61
CA VAL A 181 4.18 -6.67 5.66
C VAL A 181 3.66 -7.92 4.94
N LYS A 182 4.51 -8.94 4.79
CA LYS A 182 4.21 -10.18 4.09
C LYS A 182 4.80 -11.35 4.84
N GLU A 183 4.01 -12.40 4.98
CA GLU A 183 4.47 -13.72 5.41
C GLU A 183 4.71 -14.57 4.16
N GLU A 184 5.72 -15.43 4.23
CA GLU A 184 5.89 -16.52 3.28
C GLU A 184 5.18 -17.79 3.76
#